data_AF-A0AAF1KVV4-F1
#
_entry.id   AF-A0AAF1KVV4-F1
#
_cell.length_a   1.000
_cell.length_b   1.000
_cell.length_c   1.000
_cell.angle_alpha   90.00
_cell.angle_beta   90.00
_cell.angle_gamma   90.00
#
_symmetry.space_group_name_H-M   'P 1'
#
loop_
_entity.id
_entity.type
_entity.pdbx_description
1 polymer ?
#
loop_
_entity_poly.entity_id
_entity_poly.type
_entity_poly.pdbx_seq_one_letter_code
_entity_poly.pdbx_strand_id
1 'polypeptide(L)'
;MRRDELQRVAQAKINDAQLLLEHRSASNAYYLAGYAVEIGLKACIAKQISAETIPELNFVRSIYDHDLQKLVRVAGLSAELKQAQDANNDFAVNWAIVCEWKLDDRYGLKDLGTAQLMIAAVTDETGGVLPWIRERW
;
A
#
# COMPACT_ATOMS: atom_id res chain seq x y z
N MET A 1 -16.82 2.77 2.51
CA MET A 1 -15.55 3.32 3.03
C MET A 1 -15.39 4.71 2.44
N ARG A 2 -15.17 5.75 3.25
CA ARG A 2 -14.92 7.10 2.72
C ARG A 2 -13.44 7.30 2.43
N ARG A 3 -13.11 8.10 1.40
CA ARG A 3 -11.73 8.39 1.01
C ARG A 3 -10.91 9.01 2.14
N ASP A 4 -11.45 10.00 2.85
CA ASP A 4 -10.77 10.68 3.96
C ASP A 4 -10.53 9.76 5.18
N GLU A 5 -11.40 8.78 5.39
CA GLU A 5 -11.22 7.75 6.41
C GLU A 5 -10.11 6.79 6.00
N LEU A 6 -10.09 6.34 4.75
CA LEU A 6 -9.03 5.45 4.24
C LEU A 6 -7.65 6.09 4.35
N GLN A 7 -7.50 7.36 3.99
CA GLN A 7 -6.25 8.11 4.13
C GLN A 7 -5.76 8.13 5.59
N ARG A 8 -6.66 8.45 6.53
CA ARG A 8 -6.35 8.48 7.97
C ARG A 8 -5.99 7.09 8.51
N VAL A 9 -6.71 6.05 8.09
CA VAL A 9 -6.43 4.68 8.52
C VAL A 9 -5.09 4.20 7.95
N ALA A 10 -4.80 4.44 6.68
CA ALA A 10 -3.50 4.10 6.09
C ALA A 10 -2.34 4.78 6.86
N GLN A 11 -2.50 6.06 7.21
CA GLN A 11 -1.52 6.77 8.03
C GLN A 11 -1.38 6.16 9.43
N ALA A 12 -2.48 5.83 10.09
CA ALA A 12 -2.43 5.19 11.40
C ALA A 12 -1.71 3.82 11.32
N LYS A 13 -1.97 3.03 10.27
CA LYS A 13 -1.35 1.71 10.10
C LYS A 13 0.15 1.76 9.91
N ILE A 14 0.66 2.73 9.14
CA ILE A 14 2.12 2.85 8.99
C ILE A 14 2.79 3.36 10.26
N ASN A 15 2.13 4.27 11.01
CA ASN A 15 2.64 4.72 12.32
C ASN A 15 2.69 3.56 13.31
N ASP A 16 1.62 2.75 13.38
CA ASP A 16 1.57 1.55 14.22
C ASP A 16 2.66 0.55 13.82
N ALA A 17 2.90 0.36 12.50
CA ALA A 17 3.93 -0.52 11.99
C ALA A 17 5.34 -0.10 12.45
N GLN A 18 5.65 1.19 12.39
CA GLN A 18 6.92 1.74 12.87
C GLN A 18 7.10 1.52 14.38
N LEU A 19 6.07 1.81 15.19
CA LEU A 19 6.10 1.56 16.63
C LEU A 19 6.32 0.07 16.96
N LEU A 20 5.62 -0.82 16.27
CA LEU A 20 5.78 -2.26 16.46
C LEU A 20 7.19 -2.74 16.09
N LEU A 21 7.81 -2.14 15.08
CA LEU A 21 9.17 -2.45 14.68
C LEU A 21 10.18 -2.06 15.76
N GLU A 22 10.02 -0.87 16.35
CA GLU A 22 10.84 -0.39 17.47
C GLU A 22 10.77 -1.35 18.67
N HIS A 23 9.59 -1.94 18.91
CA HIS A 23 9.37 -2.95 19.94
C HIS A 23 9.66 -4.40 19.49
N ARG A 24 10.31 -4.59 18.34
CA ARG A 24 10.71 -5.90 17.78
C ARG A 24 9.54 -6.86 17.49
N SER A 25 8.32 -6.34 17.36
CA SER A 25 7.13 -7.09 16.94
C SER A 25 7.08 -7.21 15.41
N ALA A 26 8.03 -7.96 14.84
CA ALA A 26 8.33 -7.99 13.41
C ALA A 26 7.14 -8.40 12.51
N SER A 27 6.46 -9.52 12.80
CA SER A 27 5.35 -10.01 11.96
C SER A 27 4.22 -9.00 11.83
N ASN A 28 3.80 -8.38 12.94
CA ASN A 28 2.74 -7.38 12.93
C ASN A 28 3.21 -6.08 12.28
N ALA A 29 4.45 -5.66 12.51
CA ALA A 29 5.04 -4.49 11.86
C ALA A 29 5.03 -4.65 10.33
N TYR A 30 5.51 -5.78 9.83
CA TYR A 30 5.45 -6.14 8.40
C TYR A 30 4.01 -6.13 7.87
N TYR A 31 3.09 -6.78 8.58
CA TYR A 31 1.70 -6.91 8.12
C TYR A 31 1.00 -5.56 8.04
N LEU A 32 1.14 -4.70 9.05
CA LEU A 32 0.53 -3.38 9.07
C LEU A 32 1.14 -2.44 8.03
N ALA A 33 2.44 -2.56 7.73
CA ALA A 33 3.09 -1.77 6.70
C ALA A 33 2.51 -2.04 5.31
N GLY A 34 2.38 -3.32 4.91
CA GLY A 34 1.72 -3.67 3.64
C GLY A 34 0.23 -3.31 3.62
N TYR A 35 -0.45 -3.44 4.76
CA TYR A 35 -1.86 -3.07 4.86
C TYR A 35 -2.08 -1.55 4.70
N ALA A 36 -1.14 -0.72 5.17
CA ALA A 36 -1.18 0.72 4.92
C ALA A 36 -1.16 1.06 3.42
N VAL A 37 -0.34 0.34 2.64
CA VAL A 37 -0.27 0.46 1.18
C VAL A 37 -1.59 0.03 0.52
N GLU A 38 -2.14 -1.11 0.90
CA GLU A 38 -3.43 -1.59 0.38
C GLU A 38 -4.55 -0.54 0.59
N ILE A 39 -4.69 -0.06 1.83
CA ILE A 39 -5.70 0.95 2.19
C ILE A 39 -5.46 2.23 1.40
N GLY A 40 -4.20 2.60 1.18
CA GLY A 40 -3.87 3.77 0.40
C GLY A 40 -4.25 3.67 -1.07
N LEU A 41 -3.98 2.53 -1.71
CA LEU A 41 -4.47 2.27 -3.07
C LEU A 41 -5.99 2.30 -3.11
N LYS A 42 -6.68 1.78 -2.09
CA LYS A 42 -8.14 1.87 -1.98
C LYS A 42 -8.63 3.31 -1.81
N ALA A 43 -7.86 4.21 -1.20
CA ALA A 43 -8.16 5.64 -1.18
C ALA A 43 -8.05 6.27 -2.59
N CYS A 44 -7.01 5.91 -3.37
CA CYS A 44 -6.91 6.29 -4.79
C CYS A 44 -8.11 5.79 -5.60
N ILE A 45 -8.56 4.55 -5.37
CA ILE A 45 -9.72 4.00 -6.08
C ILE A 45 -11.01 4.74 -5.68
N ALA A 46 -11.20 5.03 -4.39
CA ALA A 46 -12.37 5.76 -3.90
C ALA A 46 -12.52 7.15 -4.55
N LYS A 47 -11.41 7.80 -4.93
CA LYS A 47 -11.40 9.08 -5.66
C LYS A 47 -12.03 8.98 -7.06
N GLN A 48 -12.06 7.80 -7.68
CA GLN A 48 -12.63 7.58 -9.01
C GLN A 48 -14.16 7.37 -9.00
N ILE A 49 -14.75 7.10 -7.83
CA ILE A 49 -16.17 6.75 -7.72
C ILE A 49 -17.01 8.03 -7.59
N SER A 50 -17.93 8.23 -8.54
CA SER A 50 -18.91 9.32 -8.51
C SER A 50 -20.15 8.92 -7.70
N ALA A 51 -20.70 9.86 -6.91
CA ALA A 51 -21.84 9.61 -6.01
C ALA A 51 -23.12 9.20 -6.74
N GLU A 52 -23.32 9.68 -7.98
CA GLU A 52 -24.54 9.49 -8.76
C GLU A 52 -24.32 8.58 -9.98
N THR A 53 -23.35 7.66 -9.89
CA THR A 53 -23.03 6.74 -10.98
C THR A 53 -22.84 5.35 -10.41
N ILE A 54 -23.59 4.38 -10.94
CA ILE A 54 -23.42 2.98 -10.58
C ILE A 54 -22.14 2.49 -11.29
N PRO A 55 -21.08 2.12 -10.55
CA PRO A 55 -19.88 1.57 -11.16
C PRO A 55 -20.12 0.15 -11.69
N GLU A 56 -19.30 -0.25 -12.66
CA GLU A 56 -19.30 -1.61 -13.19
C GLU A 56 -19.08 -2.65 -12.09
N LEU A 57 -19.86 -3.73 -12.09
CA LEU A 57 -19.85 -4.74 -11.03
C LEU A 57 -18.45 -5.36 -10.83
N ASN A 58 -17.74 -5.61 -11.92
CA ASN A 58 -16.39 -6.19 -11.85
C ASN A 58 -15.37 -5.22 -11.27
N PHE A 59 -15.52 -3.92 -11.52
CA PHE A 59 -14.71 -2.89 -10.86
C PHE A 59 -14.98 -2.87 -9.35
N VAL A 60 -16.24 -2.93 -8.92
CA VAL A 60 -16.56 -2.99 -7.49
C VAL A 60 -15.95 -4.21 -6.83
N ARG A 61 -16.02 -5.38 -7.49
CA ARG A 61 -15.44 -6.63 -6.97
C ARG A 61 -13.91 -6.56 -6.86
N SER A 62 -13.23 -5.96 -7.83
CA SER A 62 -11.77 -5.86 -7.83
C SER A 62 -11.21 -4.96 -6.73
N ILE A 63 -12.01 -4.03 -6.18
CA ILE A 63 -11.64 -3.23 -5.00
C ILE A 63 -11.39 -4.12 -3.76
N TYR A 64 -12.06 -5.27 -3.68
CA TYR A 64 -11.90 -6.20 -2.56
C TYR A 64 -10.79 -7.23 -2.77
N ASP A 65 -10.03 -7.13 -3.86
CA ASP A 65 -8.77 -7.85 -3.97
C ASP A 65 -7.76 -7.27 -2.95
N HIS A 66 -6.83 -8.11 -2.51
CA HIS A 66 -5.74 -7.77 -1.59
C HIS A 66 -4.38 -7.80 -2.29
N ASP A 67 -4.36 -8.07 -3.60
CA ASP A 67 -3.19 -8.03 -4.44
C ASP A 67 -2.86 -6.58 -4.82
N LEU A 68 -1.71 -6.08 -4.34
CA LEU A 68 -1.28 -4.70 -4.54
C LEU A 68 -1.04 -4.36 -6.02
N GLN A 69 -0.56 -5.31 -6.82
CA GLN A 69 -0.33 -5.09 -8.26
C GLN A 69 -1.64 -4.91 -9.00
N LYS A 70 -2.66 -5.72 -8.66
CA LYS A 70 -4.01 -5.53 -9.21
C LYS A 70 -4.63 -4.23 -8.72
N LEU A 71 -4.50 -3.91 -7.44
CA LEU A 71 -5.06 -2.68 -6.88
C LEU A 71 -4.49 -1.41 -7.52
N VAL A 72 -3.19 -1.37 -7.87
CA VAL A 72 -2.63 -0.26 -8.65
C VAL A 72 -3.28 -0.11 -10.03
N ARG A 73 -3.59 -1.23 -10.70
CA ARG A 73 -4.30 -1.21 -11.99
C ARG A 73 -5.73 -0.70 -11.82
N VAL A 74 -6.44 -1.18 -10.81
CA VAL A 74 -7.80 -0.71 -10.47
C VAL A 74 -7.79 0.77 -10.06
N ALA A 75 -6.71 1.24 -9.42
CA ALA A 75 -6.48 2.64 -9.09
C ALA A 75 -6.21 3.53 -10.32
N GLY A 76 -6.05 2.95 -11.51
CA GLY A 76 -5.72 3.69 -12.73
C GLY A 76 -4.29 4.22 -12.76
N LEU A 77 -3.39 3.72 -11.89
CA LEU A 77 -2.05 4.28 -11.66
C LEU A 77 -0.93 3.53 -12.38
N SER A 78 -1.25 2.69 -13.38
CA SER A 78 -0.25 1.82 -14.00
C SER A 78 0.80 2.59 -14.81
N ALA A 79 0.40 3.67 -15.49
CA ALA A 79 1.32 4.50 -16.26
C ALA A 79 2.24 5.30 -15.32
N GLU A 80 1.67 5.88 -14.26
CA GLU A 80 2.38 6.63 -13.23
C GLU A 80 3.34 5.75 -12.44
N LEU A 81 2.95 4.50 -12.16
CA LEU A 81 3.83 3.53 -11.53
C LEU A 81 5.04 3.27 -12.43
N LYS A 82 4.82 2.98 -13.72
CA LYS A 82 5.91 2.73 -14.66
C LYS A 82 6.85 3.93 -14.76
N GLN A 83 6.30 5.14 -14.85
CA GLN A 83 7.09 6.37 -14.88
C GLN A 83 7.93 6.53 -13.61
N ALA A 84 7.36 6.29 -12.43
CA ALA A 84 8.08 6.39 -11.17
C ALA A 84 9.20 5.34 -11.06
N GLN A 85 8.96 4.11 -11.52
CA GLN A 85 9.96 3.05 -11.58
C GLN A 85 11.11 3.39 -12.56
N ASP A 86 10.80 4.01 -13.70
CA ASP A 86 11.81 4.40 -14.69
C ASP A 86 12.64 5.61 -14.24
N ALA A 87 12.03 6.51 -13.47
CA ALA A 87 12.68 7.72 -12.97
C ALA A 87 13.51 7.47 -11.71
N ASN A 88 13.17 6.45 -10.90
CA ASN A 88 13.82 6.18 -9.64
C ASN A 88 13.99 4.66 -9.40
N ASN A 89 15.23 4.19 -9.47
CA ASN A 89 15.58 2.78 -9.21
C ASN A 89 15.24 2.34 -7.78
N ASP A 90 15.42 3.21 -6.78
CA ASP A 90 15.09 2.87 -5.38
C ASP A 90 13.59 2.68 -5.23
N PHE A 91 12.78 3.51 -5.90
CA PHE A 91 11.34 3.30 -5.97
C PHE A 91 10.98 1.98 -6.65
N ALA A 92 11.66 1.61 -7.74
CA ALA A 92 11.42 0.33 -8.41
C ALA A 92 11.71 -0.87 -7.49
N VAL A 93 12.80 -0.81 -6.74
CA VAL A 93 13.17 -1.83 -5.73
C VAL A 93 12.16 -1.87 -4.58
N ASN A 94 11.80 -0.70 -4.05
CA ASN A 94 10.85 -0.59 -2.95
C ASN A 94 9.46 -1.11 -3.35
N TRP A 95 9.00 -0.80 -4.56
CA TRP A 95 7.77 -1.35 -5.10
C TRP A 95 7.81 -2.88 -5.20
N ALA A 96 8.93 -3.46 -5.65
CA ALA A 96 9.11 -4.91 -5.70
C ALA A 96 9.04 -5.54 -4.30
N ILE A 97 9.72 -4.96 -3.29
CA ILE A 97 9.67 -5.43 -1.90
C ILE A 97 8.24 -5.39 -1.35
N VAL A 98 7.54 -4.28 -1.56
CA VAL A 98 6.17 -4.09 -1.06
C VAL A 98 5.20 -5.09 -1.70
N CYS A 99 5.39 -5.43 -2.98
CA CYS A 99 4.56 -6.41 -3.69
C CYS A 99 4.71 -7.85 -3.19
N GLU A 100 5.73 -8.16 -2.38
CA GLU A 100 5.84 -9.49 -1.75
C GLU A 100 4.83 -9.69 -0.62
N TRP A 101 4.26 -8.60 -0.09
CA TRP A 101 3.21 -8.67 0.94
C TRP A 101 1.95 -9.33 0.41
N LYS A 102 1.37 -10.23 1.21
CA LYS A 102 0.09 -10.89 0.95
C LYS A 102 -0.77 -10.83 2.21
N LEU A 103 -2.09 -10.80 2.01
CA LEU A 103 -3.05 -10.85 3.13
C LEU A 103 -2.77 -12.03 4.08
N ASP A 104 -2.42 -13.19 3.53
CA ASP A 104 -2.17 -14.42 4.29
C ASP A 104 -0.89 -14.37 5.15
N ASP A 105 0.00 -13.39 4.95
CA ASP A 105 1.17 -13.19 5.81
C ASP A 105 0.78 -12.94 7.28
N ARG A 106 -0.49 -12.57 7.55
CA ARG A 106 -1.07 -12.49 8.90
C ARG A 106 -0.97 -13.79 9.71
N TYR A 107 -0.85 -14.94 9.04
CA TYR A 107 -0.73 -16.25 9.67
C TYR A 107 0.72 -16.73 9.75
N GLY A 108 1.65 -15.99 9.14
CA GLY A 108 3.07 -16.32 9.10
C GLY A 108 3.89 -15.57 10.15
N LEU A 109 5.12 -16.03 10.33
CA LEU A 109 6.15 -15.30 11.07
C LEU A 109 7.05 -14.56 10.09
N LYS A 110 7.43 -13.33 10.43
CA LYS A 110 8.47 -12.57 9.73
C LYS A 110 9.60 -12.26 10.71
N ASP A 111 10.82 -12.39 10.25
CA ASP A 111 11.98 -11.95 11.02
C ASP A 111 12.09 -10.42 11.00
N LEU A 112 12.92 -9.89 11.91
CA LEU A 112 13.09 -8.44 12.07
C LEU A 112 13.67 -7.78 10.81
N GLY A 113 14.59 -8.43 10.11
CA GLY A 113 15.20 -7.88 8.89
C GLY A 113 14.18 -7.73 7.77
N THR A 114 13.33 -8.75 7.57
CA THR A 114 12.22 -8.67 6.61
C THR A 114 11.23 -7.54 6.95
N ALA A 115 10.90 -7.37 8.23
CA ALA A 115 10.02 -6.27 8.67
C ALA A 115 10.66 -4.89 8.45
N GLN A 116 11.97 -4.75 8.73
CA GLN A 116 12.74 -3.52 8.48
C GLN A 116 12.75 -3.16 6.99
N LEU A 117 13.04 -4.13 6.12
CA LEU A 117 13.04 -3.92 4.67
C LEU A 117 11.67 -3.48 4.15
N MET A 118 10.60 -4.13 4.61
CA MET A 118 9.23 -3.75 4.25
C MET A 118 8.91 -2.32 4.70
N ILE A 119 9.16 -1.97 5.96
CA ILE A 119 8.86 -0.64 6.47
C ILE A 119 9.68 0.42 5.73
N ALA A 120 10.98 0.20 5.53
CA ALA A 120 11.83 1.11 4.75
C ALA A 120 11.27 1.32 3.34
N ALA A 121 10.92 0.25 2.62
CA ALA A 121 10.35 0.35 1.29
C ALA A 121 9.01 1.09 1.24
N VAL A 122 8.20 0.98 2.30
CA VAL A 122 6.94 1.73 2.40
C VAL A 122 7.18 3.21 2.72
N THR A 123 8.13 3.53 3.59
CA THR A 123 8.28 4.89 4.16
C THR A 123 9.41 5.74 3.61
N ASP A 124 10.29 5.19 2.77
CA ASP A 124 11.45 5.91 2.25
C ASP A 124 11.07 7.29 1.67
N GLU A 125 11.85 8.33 1.98
CA GLU A 125 11.48 9.71 1.66
C GLU A 125 11.56 10.01 0.17
N THR A 126 12.47 9.35 -0.54
CA THR A 126 12.80 9.62 -1.94
C THR A 126 12.17 8.62 -2.92
N GLY A 127 11.99 7.38 -2.48
CA GLY A 127 11.52 6.25 -3.27
C GLY A 127 10.50 5.39 -2.52
N GLY A 128 9.91 5.87 -1.44
CA GLY A 128 8.92 5.12 -0.67
C GLY A 128 7.59 4.99 -1.40
N VAL A 129 6.96 3.83 -1.27
CA VAL A 129 5.69 3.53 -1.93
C VAL A 129 4.55 4.37 -1.36
N LEU A 130 4.48 4.55 -0.03
CA LEU A 130 3.37 5.28 0.59
C LEU A 130 3.43 6.80 0.33
N PRO A 131 4.59 7.48 0.37
CA PRO A 131 4.71 8.86 -0.12
C PRO A 131 4.20 9.03 -1.56
N TRP A 132 4.57 8.13 -2.48
CA TRP A 132 4.08 8.16 -3.86
C TRP A 132 2.55 7.98 -3.93
N ILE A 133 1.96 7.08 -3.14
CA ILE A 133 0.50 6.94 -3.06
C ILE A 133 -0.15 8.24 -2.51
N ARG A 134 0.45 8.88 -1.51
CA ARG A 134 -0.10 10.09 -0.87
C ARG A 134 -0.33 11.25 -1.83
N GLU A 135 0.52 11.37 -2.84
CA GLU A 135 0.39 12.40 -3.88
C GLU A 135 -0.82 12.17 -4.80
N ARG A 136 -1.34 10.94 -4.85
CA ARG A 136 -2.35 10.49 -5.82
C ARG A 136 -3.72 10.25 -5.19
N TRP A 137 -3.74 9.91 -3.91
CA TRP A 137 -4.95 9.57 -3.18
C TRP A 137 -5.75 10.77 -2.70
#